data_AF-A0A6V6Z5W1-F1
#
_entry.id   AF-A0A6V6Z5W1-F1
#
_cell.length_a   1.000
_cell.length_b   1.000
_cell.length_c   1.000
_cell.angle_alpha   90.00
_cell.angle_beta   90.00
_cell.angle_gamma   90.00
#
_symmetry.space_group_name_H-M   'P 1'
#
loop_
_entity.id
_entity.type
_entity.pdbx_description
1 polymer ?
#
loop_
_entity_poly.entity_id
_entity_poly.type
_entity_poly.pdbx_seq_one_letter_code
_entity_poly.pdbx_strand_id
1 'polypeptide(L)'
;MPGSSQSVDRFVRASFYTKNLIEGNIKENEALAGVLSIMRNAAQPFVNNSADEEDPNTSITQYTTLSDQEKGVFYFAASRSPFVVWIDLNKISFSQNASENKMGLTLEFEENGSSIKGHPFASGNAIDYLVEKKTFSFLEANMESVSA
;
A
#
# COMPACT_ATOMS: atom_id res chain seq x y z
N MET A 1 -19.90 -17.01 3.08
CA MET A 1 -18.56 -16.46 3.39
C MET A 1 -18.66 -15.65 4.67
N PRO A 2 -17.67 -15.73 5.56
CA PRO A 2 -17.67 -14.97 6.80
C PRO A 2 -17.40 -13.48 6.50
N GLY A 3 -18.18 -12.60 7.11
CA GLY A 3 -18.33 -11.20 6.69
C GLY A 3 -17.78 -10.15 7.65
N SER A 4 -17.19 -10.56 8.77
CA SER A 4 -16.70 -9.61 9.77
C SER A 4 -15.33 -9.03 9.40
N SER A 5 -14.87 -8.13 10.25
CA SER A 5 -13.54 -7.51 10.25
C SER A 5 -12.43 -8.46 10.71
N GLN A 6 -12.76 -9.61 11.31
CA GLN A 6 -11.79 -10.51 11.93
C GLN A 6 -10.72 -10.99 10.94
N SER A 7 -9.50 -11.18 11.44
CA SER A 7 -8.36 -11.60 10.61
C SER A 7 -8.63 -12.89 9.84
N VAL A 8 -9.26 -13.88 10.49
CA VAL A 8 -9.67 -15.16 9.90
C VAL A 8 -10.69 -14.95 8.78
N ASP A 9 -11.69 -14.10 9.00
CA ASP A 9 -12.72 -13.79 8.01
C ASP A 9 -12.13 -13.13 6.76
N ARG A 10 -11.25 -12.13 6.96
CA ARG A 10 -10.52 -11.46 5.87
C ARG A 10 -9.67 -12.46 5.09
N PHE A 11 -8.97 -13.36 5.78
CA PHE A 11 -8.15 -14.41 5.16
C PHE A 11 -9.00 -15.37 4.32
N VAL A 12 -10.15 -15.82 4.83
CA VAL A 12 -11.06 -16.72 4.11
C VAL A 12 -11.62 -16.04 2.86
N ARG A 13 -12.07 -14.79 2.95
CA ARG A 13 -12.58 -14.04 1.78
C ARG A 13 -11.49 -13.83 0.73
N ALA A 14 -10.31 -13.34 1.13
CA ALA A 14 -9.20 -13.12 0.21
C ALA A 14 -8.78 -14.43 -0.47
N SER A 15 -8.60 -15.51 0.30
CA SER A 15 -8.23 -16.82 -0.25
C SER A 15 -9.27 -17.37 -1.21
N PHE A 16 -10.56 -17.22 -0.89
CA PHE A 16 -11.63 -17.67 -1.76
C PHE A 16 -11.64 -16.87 -3.07
N TYR A 17 -11.64 -15.54 -3.03
CA TYR A 17 -11.72 -14.75 -4.26
C TYR A 17 -10.45 -14.84 -5.10
N THR A 18 -9.27 -14.95 -4.50
CA THR A 18 -8.01 -15.13 -5.24
C THR A 18 -8.03 -16.42 -6.06
N LYS A 19 -8.57 -17.52 -5.50
CA LYS A 19 -8.75 -18.79 -6.22
C LYS A 19 -9.78 -18.73 -7.35
N ASN A 20 -10.62 -17.70 -7.38
CA ASN A 20 -11.66 -17.50 -8.39
C ASN A 20 -11.36 -16.29 -9.28
N LEU A 21 -10.13 -15.76 -9.25
CA LEU A 21 -9.70 -14.75 -10.19
C LEU A 21 -9.74 -15.32 -11.61
N ILE A 22 -10.01 -14.44 -12.58
CA ILE A 22 -9.87 -14.80 -13.99
C ILE A 22 -8.37 -14.99 -14.25
N GLU A 23 -8.01 -16.16 -14.77
CA GLU A 23 -6.62 -16.52 -15.09
C GLU A 23 -6.38 -16.54 -16.60
N GLY A 24 -5.11 -16.54 -17.01
CA GLY A 24 -4.69 -16.64 -18.40
C GLY A 24 -4.40 -15.27 -19.04
N ASN A 25 -4.65 -15.14 -20.33
CA ASN A 25 -4.33 -13.95 -21.10
C ASN A 25 -5.41 -12.87 -20.93
N ILE A 26 -5.41 -12.22 -19.77
CA ILE A 26 -6.26 -11.07 -19.46
C ILE A 26 -5.49 -9.76 -19.65
N LYS A 27 -6.22 -8.66 -19.89
CA LYS A 27 -5.59 -7.34 -20.01
C LYS A 27 -5.04 -6.90 -18.65
N GLU A 28 -3.93 -6.17 -18.66
CA GLU A 28 -3.28 -5.63 -17.45
C GLU A 28 -4.26 -4.89 -16.52
N ASN A 29 -5.06 -3.97 -17.09
CA ASN A 29 -6.04 -3.21 -16.31
C ASN A 29 -7.11 -4.10 -15.67
N GLU A 30 -7.47 -5.23 -16.30
CA GLU A 30 -8.43 -6.19 -15.76
C GLU A 30 -7.81 -7.01 -14.63
N ALA A 31 -6.54 -7.43 -14.77
CA ALA A 31 -5.80 -8.10 -13.71
C ALA A 31 -5.66 -7.22 -12.47
N LEU A 32 -5.24 -5.96 -12.65
CA LEU A 32 -5.11 -4.97 -11.59
C LEU A 32 -6.45 -4.68 -10.91
N ALA A 33 -7.52 -4.48 -11.69
CA ALA A 33 -8.86 -4.27 -11.15
C ALA A 33 -9.35 -5.49 -10.35
N GLY A 34 -9.08 -6.71 -10.84
CA GLY A 34 -9.40 -7.96 -10.15
C GLY A 34 -8.72 -8.04 -8.78
N VAL A 35 -7.39 -7.88 -8.72
CA VAL A 35 -6.64 -7.92 -7.45
C VAL A 35 -7.08 -6.78 -6.52
N LEU A 36 -7.22 -5.55 -7.02
CA LEU A 36 -7.66 -4.41 -6.22
C LEU A 36 -9.07 -4.62 -5.64
N SER A 37 -9.98 -5.28 -6.38
CA SER A 37 -11.32 -5.61 -5.89
C SER A 37 -11.27 -6.55 -4.68
N ILE A 38 -10.38 -7.55 -4.70
CA ILE A 38 -10.18 -8.50 -3.60
C ILE A 38 -9.57 -7.78 -2.40
N MET A 39 -8.57 -6.94 -2.62
CA MET A 39 -7.94 -6.15 -1.55
C MET A 39 -8.96 -5.23 -0.88
N ARG A 40 -9.83 -4.57 -1.65
CA ARG A 40 -10.94 -3.76 -1.11
C ARG A 40 -11.99 -4.59 -0.37
N ASN A 41 -12.25 -5.83 -0.78
CA ASN A 41 -13.15 -6.73 -0.07
C ASN A 41 -12.58 -7.23 1.27
N ALA A 42 -11.26 -7.42 1.33
CA ALA A 42 -10.55 -7.81 2.54
C ALA A 42 -10.28 -6.62 3.48
N ALA A 43 -10.33 -5.38 2.99
CA ALA A 43 -10.03 -4.18 3.76
C ALA A 43 -11.02 -3.95 4.92
N GLN A 44 -10.51 -3.34 5.99
CA GLN A 44 -11.35 -2.85 7.09
C GLN A 44 -11.96 -1.50 6.68
N PRO A 45 -13.30 -1.36 6.71
CA PRO A 45 -13.96 -0.10 6.36
C PRO A 45 -13.53 1.08 7.22
N PHE A 46 -13.56 2.28 6.63
CA PHE A 46 -13.34 3.53 7.35
C PHE A 46 -14.60 3.93 8.13
N VAL A 47 -14.75 3.40 9.35
CA VAL A 47 -15.92 3.63 10.21
C VAL A 47 -15.51 4.09 11.61
N ASN A 48 -16.39 4.84 12.30
CA ASN A 48 -16.08 5.46 13.59
C ASN A 48 -15.78 4.46 14.73
N ASN A 49 -16.25 3.21 14.63
CA ASN A 49 -16.15 2.19 15.69
C ASN A 49 -15.01 1.19 15.45
N SER A 50 -13.87 1.67 14.96
CA SER A 50 -12.78 0.77 14.53
C SER A 50 -11.93 0.22 15.68
N ALA A 51 -12.16 0.70 16.90
CA ALA A 51 -11.56 0.19 18.12
C ALA A 51 -12.70 -0.16 19.09
N ASP A 52 -13.37 -1.28 18.84
CA ASP A 52 -14.12 -1.92 19.92
C ASP A 52 -13.10 -2.40 20.95
N GLU A 53 -13.30 -2.08 22.23
CA GLU A 53 -12.44 -2.58 23.32
C GLU A 53 -12.40 -4.12 23.35
N GLU A 54 -13.42 -4.76 22.78
CA GLU A 54 -13.53 -6.21 22.62
C GLU A 54 -12.71 -6.78 21.43
N ASP A 55 -12.25 -5.95 20.49
CA ASP A 55 -11.43 -6.36 19.35
C ASP A 55 -10.27 -5.37 19.07
N PRO A 56 -9.24 -5.34 19.93
CA PRO A 56 -8.10 -4.43 19.80
C PRO A 56 -7.22 -4.71 18.58
N ASN A 57 -7.41 -5.85 17.91
CA ASN A 57 -6.61 -6.26 16.75
C ASN A 57 -7.22 -5.81 15.41
N THR A 58 -8.40 -5.21 15.44
CA THR A 58 -9.02 -4.61 14.27
C THR A 58 -8.66 -3.13 14.19
N SER A 59 -8.25 -2.69 13.00
CA SER A 59 -7.91 -1.29 12.73
C SER A 59 -8.29 -0.96 11.30
N ILE A 60 -8.67 0.29 11.05
CA ILE A 60 -8.98 0.78 9.71
C ILE A 60 -7.82 0.52 8.76
N THR A 61 -8.13 0.10 7.54
CA THR A 61 -7.12 0.07 6.48
C THR A 61 -6.69 1.51 6.19
N GLN A 62 -5.40 1.81 6.33
CA GLN A 62 -4.86 3.15 6.04
C GLN A 62 -4.55 3.35 4.55
N TYR A 63 -4.03 2.30 3.92
CA TYR A 63 -3.67 2.28 2.50
C TYR A 63 -3.66 0.84 1.97
N THR A 64 -3.66 0.71 0.65
CA THR A 64 -3.48 -0.53 -0.10
C THR A 64 -2.37 -0.33 -1.13
N THR A 65 -1.53 -1.34 -1.32
CA THR A 65 -0.51 -1.36 -2.37
C THR A 65 -0.74 -2.53 -3.31
N LEU A 66 -0.30 -2.38 -4.56
CA LEU A 66 -0.22 -3.47 -5.52
C LEU A 66 1.14 -3.41 -6.21
N SER A 67 1.71 -4.56 -6.52
CA SER A 67 2.97 -4.66 -7.25
C SER A 67 2.75 -5.51 -8.49
N ASP A 68 2.80 -4.88 -9.66
CA ASP A 68 2.91 -5.62 -10.91
C ASP A 68 4.37 -6.03 -11.08
N GLN A 69 4.64 -7.29 -10.77
CA GLN A 69 6.00 -7.84 -10.79
C GLN A 69 6.48 -8.15 -12.21
N GLU A 70 5.57 -8.34 -13.18
CA GLU A 70 5.95 -8.57 -14.57
C GLU A 70 6.39 -7.24 -15.22
N LYS A 71 5.67 -6.17 -14.94
CA LYS A 71 5.94 -4.83 -15.51
C LYS A 71 6.84 -3.98 -14.64
N GLY A 72 7.10 -4.35 -13.38
CA GLY A 72 7.89 -3.52 -12.46
C GLY A 72 7.17 -2.21 -12.09
N VAL A 73 5.85 -2.25 -11.90
CA VAL A 73 5.05 -1.08 -11.51
C VAL A 73 4.54 -1.24 -10.09
N PHE A 74 4.75 -0.21 -9.26
CA PHE A 74 4.28 -0.17 -7.88
C PHE A 74 3.11 0.82 -7.74
N TYR A 75 1.99 0.34 -7.20
CA TYR A 75 0.76 1.10 -7.03
C TYR A 75 0.51 1.36 -5.54
N PHE A 76 -0.01 2.55 -5.22
CA PHE A 76 -0.40 2.95 -3.88
C PHE A 76 -1.78 3.64 -3.91
N ALA A 77 -2.64 3.26 -2.97
CA ALA A 77 -3.97 3.82 -2.79
C ALA A 77 -4.20 4.10 -1.30
N ALA A 78 -4.23 5.37 -0.90
CA ALA A 78 -4.62 5.74 0.46
C ALA A 78 -6.14 5.56 0.64
N SER A 79 -6.58 5.05 1.79
CA SER A 79 -8.03 4.84 2.04
C SER A 79 -8.82 6.14 2.13
N ARG A 80 -8.15 7.27 2.40
CA ARG A 80 -8.72 8.61 2.43
C ARG A 80 -8.63 9.36 1.10
N SER A 81 -8.14 8.70 0.06
CA SER A 81 -8.07 9.22 -1.31
C SER A 81 -8.95 8.38 -2.23
N PRO A 82 -9.72 9.00 -3.15
CA PRO A 82 -10.44 8.25 -4.17
C PRO A 82 -9.52 7.80 -5.33
N PHE A 83 -8.26 8.22 -5.33
CA PHE A 83 -7.34 8.04 -6.44
C PHE A 83 -6.23 7.02 -6.13
N VAL A 84 -5.67 6.47 -7.20
CA VAL A 84 -4.50 5.59 -7.15
C VAL A 84 -3.33 6.32 -7.79
N VAL A 85 -2.16 6.22 -7.17
CA VAL A 85 -0.89 6.62 -7.77
C VAL A 85 -0.06 5.39 -8.08
N TRP A 86 0.82 5.49 -9.07
CA TRP A 86 1.78 4.45 -9.37
C TRP A 86 3.12 5.01 -9.80
N ILE A 87 4.15 4.17 -9.68
CA ILE A 87 5.51 4.45 -10.12
C ILE A 87 5.96 3.27 -10.98
N ASP A 88 6.38 3.58 -12.20
CA ASP A 88 7.07 2.64 -13.08
C ASP A 88 8.54 2.59 -12.69
N LEU A 89 8.96 1.49 -12.05
CA LEU A 89 10.31 1.34 -11.52
C LEU A 89 11.35 1.22 -12.64
N ASN A 90 10.97 0.86 -13.87
CA ASN A 90 11.91 0.79 -15.00
C ASN A 90 12.35 2.17 -15.48
N LYS A 91 11.62 3.22 -15.09
CA LYS A 91 11.97 4.62 -15.38
C LYS A 91 12.87 5.23 -14.30
N ILE A 92 13.24 4.45 -13.27
CA ILE A 92 14.13 4.88 -12.19
C ILE A 92 15.52 4.28 -12.42
N SER A 93 16.54 5.14 -12.33
CA SER A 93 17.94 4.70 -12.35
C SER A 93 18.42 4.40 -10.92
N PHE A 94 18.44 3.12 -10.54
CA PHE A 94 18.99 2.67 -9.27
C PHE A 94 20.52 2.61 -9.35
N SER A 95 21.21 3.73 -9.08
CA SER A 95 22.68 3.78 -9.07
C SER A 95 23.27 3.41 -7.70
N GLN A 96 24.42 2.74 -7.69
CA GLN A 96 25.11 2.32 -6.47
C GLN A 96 25.56 3.51 -5.60
N ASN A 97 25.91 4.63 -6.24
CA ASN A 97 26.33 5.86 -5.56
C ASN A 97 25.23 6.48 -4.67
N ALA A 98 23.95 6.30 -5.02
CA ALA A 98 22.85 6.79 -4.17
C ALA A 98 22.83 6.07 -2.82
N SER A 99 23.13 4.77 -2.81
CA SER A 99 23.20 3.96 -1.59
C SER A 99 24.37 4.38 -0.69
N GLU A 100 25.54 4.69 -1.26
CA GLU A 100 26.73 5.11 -0.50
C GLU A 100 26.50 6.45 0.21
N ASN A 101 25.81 7.38 -0.46
CA ASN A 101 25.48 8.70 0.09
C ASN A 101 24.27 8.69 1.02
N LYS A 102 23.68 7.51 1.31
CA LYS A 102 22.44 7.36 2.08
C LYS A 102 21.32 8.24 1.50
N MET A 103 21.19 8.26 0.18
CA MET A 103 20.14 8.98 -0.53
C MET A 103 19.12 8.00 -1.10
N GLY A 104 17.85 8.40 -1.12
CA GLY A 104 16.75 7.64 -1.68
C GLY A 104 15.71 8.54 -2.31
N LEU A 105 14.91 7.97 -3.22
CA LEU A 105 13.78 8.65 -3.83
C LEU A 105 12.58 8.57 -2.89
N THR A 106 11.99 9.71 -2.59
CA THR A 106 10.84 9.84 -1.69
C THR A 106 9.68 10.46 -2.43
N LEU A 107 8.51 9.82 -2.36
CA LEU A 107 7.24 10.45 -2.70
C LEU A 107 6.60 10.95 -1.39
N GLU A 108 6.39 12.25 -1.28
CA GLU A 108 5.77 12.85 -0.08
C GLU A 108 4.28 13.05 -0.30
N PHE A 109 3.48 12.54 0.63
CA PHE A 109 2.04 12.78 0.66
C PHE A 109 1.67 13.76 1.76
N GLU A 110 0.58 14.50 1.54
CA GLU A 110 -0.08 15.36 2.52
C GLU A 110 -1.49 14.83 2.79
N GLU A 111 -2.17 15.40 3.79
CA GLU A 111 -3.60 15.12 4.07
C GLU A 111 -3.95 13.62 4.21
N ASN A 112 -3.07 12.83 4.82
CA ASN A 112 -3.21 11.37 4.95
C ASN A 112 -3.26 10.61 3.61
N GLY A 113 -2.59 11.11 2.58
CA GLY A 113 -2.46 10.44 1.29
C GLY A 113 -3.44 10.89 0.21
N SER A 114 -4.30 11.88 0.46
CA SER A 114 -5.18 12.46 -0.58
C SER A 114 -4.43 13.33 -1.57
N SER A 115 -3.32 13.94 -1.16
CA SER A 115 -2.50 14.82 -1.99
C SER A 115 -1.03 14.40 -1.98
N ILE A 116 -0.35 14.68 -3.09
CA ILE A 116 1.11 14.70 -3.13
C ILE A 116 1.55 16.09 -2.69
N LYS A 117 2.62 16.19 -1.92
CA LYS A 117 3.11 17.47 -1.41
C LYS A 117 3.27 18.51 -2.52
N GLY A 118 2.61 19.66 -2.35
CA GLY A 118 2.60 20.73 -3.35
C GLY A 118 1.64 20.54 -4.52
N HIS A 119 0.82 19.48 -4.52
CA HIS A 119 -0.17 19.16 -5.55
C HIS A 119 -1.54 18.87 -4.93
N PRO A 120 -2.64 19.31 -5.55
CA PRO A 120 -3.98 19.25 -4.94
C PRO A 120 -4.54 17.83 -4.78
N PHE A 121 -4.01 16.84 -5.50
CA PHE A 121 -4.45 15.44 -5.42
C PHE A 121 -3.33 14.49 -5.79
N ALA A 122 -3.40 13.26 -5.26
CA ALA A 122 -2.50 12.16 -5.58
C ALA A 122 -3.16 11.21 -6.58
N SER A 123 -2.87 11.36 -7.88
CA SER A 123 -3.39 10.44 -8.90
C SER A 123 -2.39 10.21 -10.03
N GLY A 124 -2.42 9.04 -10.65
CA GLY A 124 -1.68 8.82 -11.88
C GLY A 124 -0.25 8.32 -11.66
N ASN A 125 0.55 8.38 -12.73
CA ASN A 125 1.98 8.19 -12.65
C ASN A 125 2.60 9.30 -11.79
N ALA A 126 3.26 8.95 -10.70
CA ALA A 126 3.81 9.87 -9.72
C ALA A 126 5.34 10.04 -9.82
N ILE A 127 5.96 9.56 -10.89
CA ILE A 127 7.43 9.56 -11.02
C ILE A 127 8.04 10.96 -10.97
N ASP A 128 7.37 11.96 -11.56
CA ASP A 128 7.87 13.35 -11.61
C ASP A 128 7.80 14.07 -10.26
N TYR A 129 7.13 13.47 -9.27
CA TYR A 129 7.01 14.00 -7.91
C TYR A 129 8.01 13.37 -6.93
N LEU A 130 8.85 12.44 -7.40
CA LEU A 130 9.90 11.85 -6.59
C LEU A 130 11.00 12.88 -6.33
N VAL A 131 11.36 13.02 -5.05
CA VAL A 131 12.46 13.89 -4.63
C VAL A 131 13.56 13.07 -3.98
N GLU A 132 14.80 13.41 -4.27
CA GLU A 132 15.96 12.78 -3.62
C GLU A 132 16.09 13.32 -2.18
N LYS A 133 16.13 12.42 -1.21
CA LYS A 133 16.28 12.74 0.22
C LYS A 133 17.22 11.78 0.91
N LYS A 134 17.80 12.23 2.02
CA LYS A 134 18.53 11.36 2.92
C LYS A 134 17.60 10.25 3.43
N THR A 135 18.08 9.01 3.43
CA THR A 135 17.34 7.86 3.95
C THR A 135 17.09 8.03 5.45
N PHE A 136 15.96 7.46 5.91
CA PHE A 136 15.64 7.44 7.33
C PHE A 136 16.55 6.47 8.08
N SER A 137 16.76 6.74 9.36
CA SER A 137 17.40 5.77 10.26
C SER A 137 16.37 4.73 10.71
N PHE A 138 16.75 3.46 10.67
CA PHE A 138 15.97 2.43 11.35
C PHE A 138 15.92 2.74 12.86
N LEU A 139 14.79 2.44 13.49
CA LEU A 139 14.68 2.50 14.94
C LEU A 139 15.56 1.40 15.54
N GLU A 140 16.43 1.78 16.48
CA GLU A 140 17.25 0.83 17.22
C GLU A 140 16.39 0.07 18.23
N ALA A 141 16.72 -1.20 18.48
CA ALA A 141 16.00 -2.00 19.47
C ALA A 141 16.35 -1.54 20.88
N ASN A 142 15.35 -1.11 21.66
CA ASN A 142 15.53 -0.90 23.10
C ASN A 142 15.61 -2.26 23.81
N MET A 143 16.83 -2.68 24.19
CA MET A 143 17.07 -3.94 24.91
C MET A 143 16.62 -3.93 26.39
N GLU A 144 16.04 -2.85 26.89
CA GLU A 144 15.71 -2.68 28.33
C GLU A 144 14.42 -3.37 28.81
N SER A 145 13.73 -4.19 28.00
CA SER A 145 12.46 -4.84 28.42
C SER A 145 12.39 -6.36 28.27
N VAL A 146 13.52 -7.04 28.11
CA VAL A 146 13.58 -8.51 28.18
C VAL A 146 14.24 -8.95 29.50
N SER A 147 13.58 -8.66 30.62
CA SER A 147 13.75 -9.44 31.86
C SER A 147 12.44 -10.17 32.10
N ALA A 148 12.41 -11.45 31.71
CA ALA A 148 11.42 -12.41 32.17
C ALA A 148 11.85 -12.99 33.52
#